data_AF-A0A3P8BML7-F1
#
_entry.id   AF-A0A3P8BML7-F1
#
_cell.length_a   1.000
_cell.length_b   1.000
_cell.length_c   1.000
_cell.angle_alpha   90.00
_cell.angle_beta   90.00
_cell.angle_gamma   90.00
#
_symmetry.space_group_name_H-M   'P 1'
#
loop_
_entity.id
_entity.type
_entity.pdbx_description
1 polymer ?
#
loop_
_entity_poly.entity_id
_entity_poly.type
_entity_poly.pdbx_seq_one_letter_code
_entity_poly.pdbx_strand_id
1 'polypeptide(L)'
;MILKFFNQEITFYITSKNTLSCLEFPARLIGEQEALSIDMVARIGKVRAAYLQLRNIWNSKQLSTNTKFGDWVSCCWRNMFSCINLLRILNMLTKWKHSRIMLLVVFKSAPILKRALRVRHAMLQLYVLKLLKLQSRYFGRQWRKNNMSIMSAIYQKVRHRLTDDWAYGNDVDALPWQFQVEECSLRTNVDQFNQRRYSDNWFDPEYKPVDNCLMSVLSQSIELSNEFKENYEKWLEEEVFSVPINWSHVLAH
;
A
#
# COMPACT_ATOMS: atom_id res chain seq x y z
N MET A 1 -7.85 10.84 -8.81
CA MET A 1 -8.56 9.56 -8.59
C MET A 1 -8.93 9.35 -7.12
N ILE A 2 -7.97 9.36 -6.18
CA ILE A 2 -8.23 9.09 -4.75
C ILE A 2 -9.25 10.06 -4.12
N LEU A 3 -9.11 11.37 -4.34
CA LEU A 3 -10.08 12.34 -3.82
C LEU A 3 -11.50 12.15 -4.38
N LYS A 4 -11.61 11.75 -5.66
CA LYS A 4 -12.91 11.43 -6.28
C LYS A 4 -13.55 10.22 -5.58
N PHE A 5 -12.77 9.17 -5.30
CA PHE A 5 -13.23 8.02 -4.51
C PHE A 5 -13.71 8.44 -3.11
N PHE A 6 -12.98 9.31 -2.41
CA PHE A 6 -13.39 9.80 -1.09
C PHE A 6 -14.58 10.76 -1.12
N ASN A 7 -14.95 11.30 -2.28
CA ASN A 7 -16.05 12.25 -2.41
C ASN A 7 -17.45 11.60 -2.25
N GLN A 8 -17.52 10.28 -2.24
CA GLN A 8 -18.73 9.50 -1.91
C GLN A 8 -19.00 9.45 -0.39
N GLU A 9 -20.12 8.86 0.01
CA GLU A 9 -20.41 8.60 1.43
C GLU A 9 -19.57 7.43 1.96
N ILE A 10 -18.38 7.77 2.48
CA ILE A 10 -17.40 6.78 2.93
C ILE A 10 -17.91 5.91 4.09
N THR A 11 -18.74 6.47 4.97
CA THR A 11 -19.39 5.67 6.02
C THR A 11 -20.26 4.57 5.43
N PHE A 12 -21.02 4.87 4.37
CA PHE A 12 -21.84 3.87 3.67
C PHE A 12 -20.97 2.84 2.95
N TYR A 13 -19.91 3.28 2.24
CA TYR A 13 -18.97 2.36 1.59
C TYR A 13 -18.29 1.39 2.58
N ILE A 14 -17.91 1.87 3.76
CA ILE A 14 -17.25 1.04 4.77
C ILE A 14 -18.23 0.09 5.45
N THR A 15 -19.50 0.46 5.58
CA THR A 15 -20.55 -0.36 6.22
C THR A 15 -21.29 -1.27 5.22
N SER A 16 -20.99 -1.15 3.93
CA SER A 16 -21.61 -2.01 2.92
C SER A 16 -21.27 -3.47 3.18
N LYS A 17 -22.32 -4.30 3.16
CA LYS A 17 -22.19 -5.75 3.34
C LYS A 17 -21.41 -6.30 2.15
N ASN A 18 -20.28 -6.95 2.44
CA ASN A 18 -19.59 -7.77 1.47
C ASN A 18 -19.76 -9.22 1.90
N THR A 19 -20.12 -10.07 0.96
CA THR A 19 -20.25 -11.53 1.13
C THR A 19 -18.93 -12.21 1.50
N LEU A 20 -17.83 -11.46 1.50
CA LEU A 20 -16.48 -11.92 1.82
C LEU A 20 -16.07 -11.51 3.22
N SER A 21 -15.83 -12.50 4.06
CA SER A 21 -15.25 -12.31 5.38
C SER A 21 -13.90 -11.58 5.26
N CYS A 22 -13.56 -10.73 6.24
CA CYS A 22 -12.25 -10.07 6.40
C CYS A 22 -11.06 -11.02 6.19
N LEU A 23 -11.27 -12.30 6.43
CA LEU A 23 -10.26 -13.35 6.55
C LEU A 23 -10.12 -14.18 5.27
N GLU A 24 -11.13 -14.14 4.41
CA GLU A 24 -11.10 -14.79 3.10
C GLU A 24 -10.42 -13.91 2.06
N PHE A 25 -10.18 -12.63 2.37
CA PHE A 25 -9.60 -11.69 1.42
C PHE A 25 -8.16 -12.03 1.04
N PRO A 26 -7.19 -12.26 1.97
CA PRO A 26 -5.85 -12.66 1.57
C PRO A 26 -5.84 -13.99 0.81
N ALA A 27 -6.68 -14.95 1.24
CA ALA A 27 -6.80 -16.26 0.61
C ALA A 27 -7.36 -16.17 -0.83
N ARG A 28 -8.35 -15.30 -1.09
CA ARG A 28 -8.89 -15.10 -2.45
C ARG A 28 -8.05 -14.19 -3.33
N LEU A 29 -7.27 -13.26 -2.76
CA LEU A 29 -6.39 -12.37 -3.51
C LEU A 29 -5.16 -13.13 -4.05
N ILE A 30 -4.68 -14.12 -3.31
CA ILE A 30 -3.58 -15.00 -3.73
C ILE A 30 -4.08 -16.06 -4.73
N GLY A 31 -5.39 -16.36 -4.73
CA GLY A 31 -5.98 -17.36 -5.61
C GLY A 31 -5.63 -18.79 -5.21
N GLU A 32 -6.42 -19.76 -5.67
CA GLU A 32 -5.94 -21.13 -5.83
C GLU A 32 -5.03 -21.11 -7.05
N GLN A 33 -3.75 -20.85 -6.82
CA GLN A 33 -2.77 -20.99 -7.89
C GLN A 33 -2.59 -22.49 -8.10
N GLU A 34 -2.97 -23.01 -9.28
CA GLU A 34 -2.94 -24.43 -9.65
C GLU A 34 -1.52 -25.06 -9.58
N ALA A 35 -0.50 -24.27 -9.25
CA ALA A 35 0.90 -24.68 -9.13
C ALA A 35 1.47 -24.53 -7.70
N LEU A 36 0.66 -24.59 -6.65
CA LEU A 36 1.17 -24.61 -5.28
C LEU A 36 1.66 -26.02 -4.92
N SER A 37 2.97 -26.15 -4.68
CA SER A 37 3.59 -27.36 -4.10
C SER A 37 2.83 -27.83 -2.85
N ILE A 38 2.74 -29.14 -2.66
CA ILE A 38 2.06 -29.82 -1.53
C ILE A 38 2.47 -29.21 -0.17
N ASP A 39 3.73 -28.77 -0.01
CA ASP A 39 4.22 -28.12 1.21
C ASP A 39 3.59 -26.73 1.45
N MET A 40 3.38 -25.94 0.40
CA MET A 40 2.72 -24.64 0.51
C MET A 40 1.24 -24.79 0.89
N VAL A 41 0.54 -25.76 0.30
CA VAL A 41 -0.85 -26.08 0.67
C VAL A 41 -0.93 -26.52 2.13
N ALA A 42 0.01 -27.35 2.60
CA ALA A 42 0.09 -27.77 4.00
C ALA A 42 0.36 -26.59 4.95
N ARG A 43 1.24 -25.65 4.58
CA ARG A 43 1.53 -24.44 5.39
C ARG A 43 0.32 -23.50 5.43
N ILE A 44 -0.39 -23.32 4.31
CA ILE A 44 -1.64 -22.55 4.27
C ILE A 44 -2.72 -23.21 5.16
N GLY A 45 -2.84 -24.53 5.13
CA GLY A 45 -3.72 -25.29 6.02
C GLY A 45 -3.42 -25.08 7.49
N LYS A 46 -2.14 -25.10 7.88
CA LYS A 46 -1.69 -24.83 9.27
C LYS A 46 -1.99 -23.39 9.70
N VAL A 47 -1.74 -22.41 8.82
CA VAL A 47 -2.06 -20.99 9.09
C VAL A 47 -3.56 -20.79 9.25
N ARG A 48 -4.39 -21.46 8.42
CA ARG A 48 -5.85 -21.43 8.53
C ARG A 48 -6.34 -22.05 9.84
N ALA A 49 -5.75 -23.18 10.28
CA ALA A 49 -6.09 -23.82 11.55
C ALA A 49 -5.69 -22.98 12.77
N ALA A 50 -4.48 -22.44 12.81
CA ALA A 50 -4.02 -21.55 13.88
C ALA A 50 -4.89 -20.29 13.95
N TYR A 51 -5.27 -19.74 12.79
CA TYR A 51 -6.18 -18.61 12.74
C TYR A 51 -7.57 -18.95 13.28
N LEU A 52 -8.16 -20.10 12.92
CA LEU A 52 -9.46 -20.53 13.44
C LEU A 52 -9.45 -20.70 14.97
N GLN A 53 -8.35 -21.23 15.52
CA GLN A 53 -8.16 -21.29 16.97
C GLN A 53 -8.12 -19.88 17.59
N LEU A 54 -7.34 -18.96 17.03
CA LEU A 54 -7.27 -17.59 17.51
C LEU A 54 -8.60 -16.84 17.38
N ARG A 55 -9.38 -17.09 16.31
CA ARG A 55 -10.73 -16.54 16.13
C ARG A 55 -11.68 -17.05 17.19
N ASN A 56 -11.63 -18.34 17.53
CA ASN A 56 -12.46 -18.93 18.57
C ASN A 56 -12.10 -18.37 19.96
N ILE A 57 -10.81 -18.18 20.24
CA ILE A 57 -10.31 -17.52 21.46
C ILE A 57 -10.73 -16.04 21.50
N TRP A 58 -10.71 -15.35 20.36
CA TRP A 58 -11.18 -13.96 20.27
C TRP A 58 -12.68 -13.86 20.51
N ASN A 59 -13.48 -14.71 19.85
CA ASN A 59 -14.93 -14.75 20.02
C ASN A 59 -15.36 -15.15 21.44
N SER A 60 -14.63 -16.06 22.10
CA SER A 60 -14.90 -16.41 23.50
C SER A 60 -14.57 -15.25 24.45
N LYS A 61 -13.48 -14.51 24.20
CA LYS A 61 -13.15 -13.29 24.95
C LYS A 61 -14.18 -12.16 24.74
N GLN A 62 -14.74 -12.02 23.53
CA GLN A 62 -15.80 -11.05 23.24
C GLN A 62 -17.08 -11.30 24.06
N LEU A 63 -17.49 -12.57 24.24
CA LEU A 63 -18.64 -12.89 25.12
C LEU A 63 -18.38 -12.55 26.60
N SER A 64 -17.12 -12.63 27.06
CA SER A 64 -16.75 -12.36 28.45
C SER A 64 -16.65 -10.87 28.80
N THR A 65 -16.53 -9.99 27.81
CA THR A 65 -16.37 -8.54 27.99
C THR A 65 -17.56 -7.75 27.43
N ASN A 66 -18.78 -8.15 27.81
CA ASN A 66 -20.01 -7.38 27.52
C ASN A 66 -20.11 -6.11 28.38
N THR A 67 -19.06 -5.29 28.37
CA THR A 67 -19.10 -3.93 28.92
C THR A 67 -18.36 -3.00 27.94
N LYS A 68 -19.15 -2.38 27.05
CA LYS A 68 -18.82 -1.20 26.25
C LYS A 68 -17.79 -1.36 25.10
N PHE A 69 -17.94 -2.41 24.28
CA PHE A 69 -17.45 -2.42 22.88
C PHE A 69 -18.58 -2.10 21.86
N GLY A 70 -19.67 -1.48 22.32
CA GLY A 70 -20.74 -0.98 21.46
C GLY A 70 -20.26 0.26 20.69
N ASP A 71 -19.98 0.08 19.40
CA ASP A 71 -19.96 1.10 18.32
C ASP A 71 -19.04 0.69 17.15
N TRP A 72 -18.48 -0.52 17.13
CA TRP A 72 -18.00 -1.11 15.87
C TRP A 72 -19.21 -1.52 15.04
N VAL A 73 -19.87 -0.53 14.44
CA VAL A 73 -20.80 -0.75 13.33
C VAL A 73 -20.14 -1.77 12.40
N SER A 74 -20.84 -2.86 12.09
CA SER A 74 -20.43 -3.94 11.19
C SER A 74 -19.78 -3.38 9.91
N CYS A 75 -18.48 -3.09 9.96
CA CYS A 75 -17.75 -2.48 8.87
C CYS A 75 -17.04 -3.57 8.08
N CYS A 76 -17.13 -3.51 6.76
CA CYS A 76 -16.33 -4.38 5.92
C CYS A 76 -14.86 -3.97 6.03
N TRP A 77 -14.06 -4.82 6.69
CA TRP A 77 -12.63 -4.58 6.87
C TRP A 77 -11.88 -4.37 5.55
N ARG A 78 -12.25 -5.08 4.48
CA ARG A 78 -11.65 -4.89 3.15
C ARG A 78 -11.81 -3.44 2.67
N ASN A 79 -13.03 -2.92 2.77
CA ASN A 79 -13.34 -1.55 2.36
C ASN A 79 -12.63 -0.53 3.27
N MET A 80 -12.61 -0.78 4.58
CA MET A 80 -11.84 0.02 5.54
C MET A 80 -10.34 0.04 5.20
N PHE A 81 -9.76 -1.12 4.94
CA PHE A 81 -8.34 -1.28 4.62
C PHE A 81 -7.98 -0.60 3.29
N SER A 82 -8.83 -0.74 2.26
CA SER A 82 -8.69 -0.01 1.00
C SER A 82 -8.70 1.51 1.23
N CYS A 83 -9.65 2.03 2.01
CA CYS A 83 -9.67 3.45 2.38
C CYS A 83 -8.37 3.89 3.06
N ILE A 84 -7.87 3.12 4.03
CA ILE A 84 -6.61 3.42 4.74
C ILE A 84 -5.44 3.45 3.76
N ASN A 85 -5.31 2.46 2.88
CA ASN A 85 -4.21 2.41 1.92
C ASN A 85 -4.27 3.53 0.89
N LEU A 86 -5.44 3.88 0.39
CA LEU A 86 -5.61 5.03 -0.49
C LEU A 86 -5.18 6.33 0.20
N LEU A 87 -5.52 6.51 1.49
CA LEU A 87 -5.06 7.66 2.27
C LEU A 87 -3.55 7.62 2.53
N ARG A 88 -2.94 6.44 2.73
CA ARG A 88 -1.49 6.27 2.86
C ARG A 88 -0.77 6.68 1.59
N ILE A 89 -1.23 6.20 0.43
CA ILE A 89 -0.69 6.58 -0.88
C ILE A 89 -0.82 8.09 -1.07
N LEU A 90 -1.98 8.67 -0.77
CA LEU A 90 -2.19 10.11 -0.88
C LEU A 90 -1.23 10.91 0.03
N ASN A 91 -0.97 10.42 1.25
CA ASN A 91 0.06 11.00 2.13
C ASN A 91 1.46 10.89 1.50
N MET A 92 1.83 9.75 0.92
CA MET A 92 3.14 9.56 0.29
C MET A 92 3.34 10.52 -0.90
N LEU A 93 2.30 10.72 -1.71
CA LEU A 93 2.33 11.62 -2.87
C LEU A 93 2.47 13.10 -2.49
N THR A 94 2.02 13.49 -1.29
CA THR A 94 1.90 14.91 -0.90
C THR A 94 2.92 15.34 0.15
N LYS A 95 3.49 14.39 0.91
CA LYS A 95 4.46 14.66 1.97
C LYS A 95 5.68 15.40 1.41
N TRP A 96 5.96 16.59 1.96
CA TRP A 96 7.08 17.46 1.56
C TRP A 96 7.04 17.95 0.11
N LYS A 97 5.87 17.94 -0.53
CA LYS A 97 5.69 18.40 -1.91
C LYS A 97 4.65 19.51 -1.98
N HIS A 98 5.09 20.76 -1.86
CA HIS A 98 4.23 21.95 -1.86
C HIS A 98 3.26 21.97 -3.06
N SER A 99 3.76 21.68 -4.26
CA SER A 99 3.01 21.55 -5.52
C SER A 99 1.80 20.61 -5.41
N ARG A 100 2.02 19.42 -4.83
CA ARG A 100 0.99 18.40 -4.65
C ARG A 100 0.00 18.75 -3.54
N ILE A 101 0.48 19.37 -2.45
CA ILE A 101 -0.40 19.86 -1.36
C ILE A 101 -1.30 20.98 -1.88
N MET A 102 -0.74 21.93 -2.65
CA MET A 102 -1.49 23.01 -3.28
C MET A 102 -2.59 22.46 -4.19
N LEU A 103 -2.29 21.40 -4.96
CA LEU A 103 -3.30 20.73 -5.79
C LEU A 103 -4.49 20.20 -4.96
N LEU A 104 -4.25 19.67 -3.74
CA LEU A 104 -5.31 19.25 -2.82
C LEU A 104 -6.17 20.44 -2.35
N VAL A 105 -5.54 21.58 -2.10
CA VAL A 105 -6.22 22.82 -1.68
C VAL A 105 -7.13 23.32 -2.80
N VAL A 106 -6.61 23.40 -4.03
CA VAL A 106 -7.34 23.80 -5.25
C VAL A 106 -8.55 22.90 -5.51
N PHE A 107 -8.37 21.58 -5.37
CA PHE A 107 -9.48 20.63 -5.52
C PHE A 107 -10.43 20.56 -4.33
N LYS A 108 -10.35 21.50 -3.38
CA LYS A 108 -11.23 21.58 -2.20
C LYS A 108 -11.28 20.25 -1.44
N SER A 109 -10.12 19.63 -1.21
CA SER A 109 -10.05 18.31 -0.59
C SER A 109 -10.44 18.31 0.90
N ALA A 110 -10.27 19.44 1.60
CA ALA A 110 -10.52 19.52 3.03
C ALA A 110 -11.96 19.15 3.44
N PRO A 111 -13.04 19.66 2.81
CA PRO A 111 -14.40 19.15 3.05
C PRO A 111 -14.57 17.64 2.92
N ILE A 112 -13.94 17.02 1.91
CA ILE A 112 -13.98 15.57 1.67
C ILE A 112 -13.30 14.83 2.83
N LEU A 113 -12.10 15.28 3.19
CA LEU A 113 -11.33 14.73 4.32
C LEU A 113 -12.07 14.90 5.65
N LYS A 114 -12.73 16.05 5.87
CA LYS A 114 -13.55 16.30 7.06
C LYS A 114 -14.72 15.33 7.19
N ARG A 115 -15.38 14.97 6.08
CA ARG A 115 -16.40 13.91 6.09
C ARG A 115 -15.80 12.56 6.45
N ALA A 116 -14.63 12.22 5.91
CA ALA A 116 -13.94 10.96 6.24
C ALA A 116 -13.57 10.83 7.73
N LEU A 117 -13.36 11.94 8.47
CA LEU A 117 -13.13 11.90 9.93
C LEU A 117 -14.30 11.34 10.74
N ARG A 118 -15.53 11.34 10.19
CA ARG A 118 -16.71 10.77 10.85
C ARG A 118 -16.57 9.26 11.08
N VAL A 119 -15.74 8.58 10.29
CA VAL A 119 -15.42 7.17 10.49
C VAL A 119 -14.55 7.03 11.72
N ARG A 120 -15.06 6.35 12.75
CA ARG A 120 -14.39 6.16 14.06
C ARG A 120 -13.33 5.07 14.03
N HIS A 121 -12.41 5.11 13.06
CA HIS A 121 -11.27 4.20 12.96
C HIS A 121 -9.94 4.95 13.12
N ALA A 122 -9.17 4.61 14.15
CA ALA A 122 -7.99 5.37 14.55
C ALA A 122 -6.96 5.56 13.41
N MET A 123 -6.65 4.51 12.66
CA MET A 123 -5.67 4.60 11.56
C MET A 123 -6.18 5.47 10.41
N LEU A 124 -7.47 5.38 10.08
CA LEU A 124 -8.07 6.17 9.00
C LEU A 124 -8.04 7.64 9.40
N GLN A 125 -8.53 7.96 10.61
CA GLN A 125 -8.51 9.31 11.15
C GLN A 125 -7.09 9.89 11.19
N LEU A 126 -6.07 9.10 11.58
CA LEU A 126 -4.69 9.55 11.61
C LEU A 126 -4.19 10.02 10.24
N TYR A 127 -4.40 9.24 9.18
CA TYR A 127 -3.96 9.62 7.83
C TYR A 127 -4.75 10.78 7.24
N VAL A 128 -6.03 10.91 7.58
CA VAL A 128 -6.85 12.08 7.24
C VAL A 128 -6.34 13.34 7.95
N LEU A 129 -6.05 13.26 9.25
CA LEU A 129 -5.51 14.38 10.03
C LEU A 129 -4.14 14.83 9.53
N LYS A 130 -3.27 13.90 9.09
CA LYS A 130 -1.99 14.24 8.45
C LYS A 130 -2.19 15.07 7.16
N LEU A 131 -3.15 14.70 6.32
CA LEU A 131 -3.46 15.45 5.09
C LEU A 131 -4.06 16.83 5.38
N LEU A 132 -4.90 16.94 6.42
CA LEU A 132 -5.45 18.23 6.85
C LEU A 132 -4.38 19.13 7.46
N LYS A 133 -3.44 18.55 8.23
CA LYS A 133 -2.26 19.25 8.77
C LYS A 133 -1.44 19.89 7.65
N LEU A 134 -1.10 19.13 6.60
CA LEU A 134 -0.32 19.62 5.45
C LEU A 134 -1.00 20.81 4.74
N GLN A 135 -2.33 20.81 4.62
CA GLN A 135 -3.06 21.85 3.90
C GLN A 135 -3.34 23.11 4.73
N SER A 136 -3.32 23.00 6.06
CA SER A 136 -3.76 24.07 6.98
C SER A 136 -3.02 25.40 6.82
N ARG A 137 -1.76 25.39 6.37
CA ARG A 137 -0.95 26.59 6.10
C ARG A 137 -1.51 27.44 4.94
N TYR A 138 -2.20 26.81 4.00
CA TYR A 138 -2.77 27.45 2.80
C TYR A 138 -4.18 27.99 3.00
N PHE A 139 -4.91 27.54 4.02
CA PHE A 139 -6.28 28.01 4.29
C PHE A 139 -6.35 29.29 5.15
N GLY A 140 -5.23 29.69 5.76
CA GLY A 140 -5.13 30.89 6.57
C GLY A 140 -5.80 30.81 7.95
N ARG A 141 -5.73 31.94 8.68
CA ARG A 141 -6.15 32.05 10.09
C ARG A 141 -7.66 31.79 10.30
N GLN A 142 -8.51 32.32 9.42
CA GLN A 142 -9.97 32.23 9.58
C GLN A 142 -10.45 30.77 9.51
N TRP A 143 -9.86 29.96 8.62
CA TRP A 143 -10.18 28.54 8.54
C TRP A 143 -9.81 27.80 9.83
N ARG A 144 -8.64 28.09 10.42
CA ARG A 144 -8.20 27.44 11.68
C ARG A 144 -9.17 27.75 12.82
N LYS A 145 -9.62 29.00 12.95
CA LYS A 145 -10.65 29.42 13.94
C LYS A 145 -11.96 28.63 13.76
N ASN A 146 -12.39 28.41 12.53
CA ASN A 146 -13.62 27.66 12.24
C ASN A 146 -13.46 26.14 12.37
N ASN A 147 -12.23 25.62 12.44
CA ASN A 147 -11.94 24.19 12.49
C ASN A 147 -11.10 23.82 13.73
N MET A 148 -11.32 24.51 14.86
CA MET A 148 -10.54 24.32 16.11
C MET A 148 -10.56 22.89 16.64
N SER A 149 -11.66 22.14 16.46
CA SER A 149 -11.72 20.73 16.83
C SER A 149 -10.75 19.87 16.02
N ILE A 150 -10.57 20.17 14.72
CA ILE A 150 -9.59 19.52 13.85
C ILE A 150 -8.19 19.94 14.24
N MET A 151 -7.97 21.24 14.50
CA MET A 151 -6.67 21.74 14.98
C MET A 151 -6.26 20.99 16.26
N SER A 152 -7.16 20.89 17.23
CA SER A 152 -6.94 20.16 18.49
C SER A 152 -6.67 18.68 18.26
N ALA A 153 -7.42 18.03 17.36
CA ALA A 153 -7.19 16.63 17.01
C ALA A 153 -5.82 16.40 16.33
N ILE A 154 -5.36 17.34 15.50
CA ILE A 154 -4.02 17.30 14.91
C ILE A 154 -2.97 17.45 16.02
N TYR A 155 -3.16 18.38 16.96
CA TYR A 155 -2.26 18.56 18.10
C TYR A 155 -2.11 17.29 18.94
N GLN A 156 -3.22 16.61 19.21
CA GLN A 156 -3.24 15.40 20.04
C GLN A 156 -2.72 14.14 19.33
N LYS A 157 -3.03 13.96 18.04
CA LYS A 157 -2.86 12.66 17.35
C LYS A 157 -1.74 12.63 16.31
N VAL A 158 -1.26 13.77 15.82
CA VAL A 158 -0.24 13.84 14.77
C VAL A 158 1.09 14.31 15.38
N ARG A 159 2.19 13.66 15.01
CA ARG A 159 3.54 14.04 15.48
C ARG A 159 3.92 15.45 14.99
N HIS A 160 4.50 16.25 15.87
CA HIS A 160 5.05 17.59 15.59
C HIS A 160 6.58 17.56 15.54
N ARG A 161 7.16 18.48 14.77
CA ARG A 161 8.60 18.77 14.78
C ARG A 161 8.81 20.20 15.25
N LEU A 162 9.99 20.51 15.78
CA LEU A 162 10.30 21.85 16.27
C LEU A 162 10.23 22.91 15.16
N THR A 163 10.61 22.54 13.94
CA THR A 163 10.56 23.39 12.75
C THR A 163 9.22 23.38 12.02
N ASP A 164 8.18 22.77 12.61
CA ASP A 164 6.88 22.56 11.97
C ASP A 164 5.97 23.78 12.15
N ASP A 165 5.97 24.67 11.17
CA ASP A 165 5.20 25.92 11.20
C ASP A 165 3.73 25.76 10.75
N TRP A 166 3.25 24.52 10.51
CA TRP A 166 1.94 24.25 9.90
C TRP A 166 0.75 25.04 10.48
N ALA A 167 0.72 25.27 11.79
CA ALA A 167 -0.38 25.96 12.49
C ALA A 167 -0.33 27.49 12.37
N TYR A 168 0.85 28.06 12.13
CA TYR A 168 1.08 29.51 12.08
C TYR A 168 1.44 30.02 10.68
N GLY A 169 1.91 29.12 9.81
CA GLY A 169 2.14 29.35 8.39
C GLY A 169 0.90 29.92 7.71
N ASN A 170 1.14 30.86 6.82
CA ASN A 170 0.10 31.70 6.21
C ASN A 170 0.44 31.95 4.74
N ASP A 171 0.65 30.87 4.00
CA ASP A 171 0.94 30.92 2.56
C ASP A 171 -0.37 30.99 1.76
N VAL A 172 -1.22 31.96 2.11
CA VAL A 172 -2.52 32.18 1.47
C VAL A 172 -2.33 32.66 0.03
N ASP A 173 -1.22 33.37 -0.21
CA ASP A 173 -0.85 33.92 -1.53
C ASP A 173 -0.09 32.91 -2.40
N ALA A 174 0.08 31.66 -1.97
CA ALA A 174 0.67 30.63 -2.81
C ALA A 174 -0.30 30.28 -3.95
N LEU A 175 0.14 30.49 -5.19
CA LEU A 175 -0.74 30.42 -6.36
C LEU A 175 -0.63 29.07 -7.06
N PRO A 176 -1.75 28.46 -7.50
CA PRO A 176 -1.73 27.13 -8.14
C PRO A 176 -0.83 27.01 -9.37
N TRP A 177 -0.69 28.09 -10.14
CA TRP A 177 0.10 28.12 -11.37
C TRP A 177 1.61 28.18 -11.13
N GLN A 178 2.07 28.63 -9.95
CA GLN A 178 3.50 28.64 -9.60
C GLN A 178 4.10 27.23 -9.60
N PHE A 179 3.25 26.21 -9.44
CA PHE A 179 3.67 24.81 -9.38
C PHE A 179 3.40 24.02 -10.67
N GLN A 180 2.78 24.64 -11.69
CA GLN A 180 2.41 23.95 -12.93
C GLN A 180 3.62 23.47 -13.73
N VAL A 181 4.71 24.23 -13.74
CA VAL A 181 5.92 23.89 -14.50
C VAL A 181 6.56 22.61 -13.95
N GLU A 182 6.78 22.55 -12.63
CA GLU A 182 7.32 21.35 -11.96
C GLU A 182 6.42 20.13 -12.17
N GLU A 183 5.09 20.31 -12.06
CA GLU A 183 4.11 19.24 -12.24
C GLU A 183 4.09 18.72 -13.70
N CYS A 184 4.24 19.63 -14.67
CA CYS A 184 4.32 19.27 -16.08
C CYS A 184 5.61 18.49 -16.37
N SER A 185 6.76 18.97 -15.89
CA SER A 185 8.04 18.28 -16.03
C SER A 185 8.01 16.89 -15.40
N LEU A 186 7.47 16.75 -14.19
CA LEU A 186 7.33 15.47 -13.52
C LEU A 186 6.42 14.51 -14.29
N ARG A 187 5.32 15.00 -14.87
CA ARG A 187 4.44 14.19 -15.72
C ARG A 187 5.19 13.67 -16.94
N THR A 188 5.92 14.52 -17.66
CA THR A 188 6.72 14.12 -18.82
C THR A 188 7.75 13.04 -18.43
N ASN A 189 8.44 13.19 -17.30
CA ASN A 189 9.40 12.20 -16.83
C ASN A 189 8.75 10.86 -16.49
N VAL A 190 7.57 10.88 -15.85
CA VAL A 190 6.79 9.66 -15.54
C VAL A 190 6.31 8.99 -16.81
N ASP A 191 5.82 9.75 -17.79
CA ASP A 191 5.34 9.21 -19.06
C ASP A 191 6.49 8.58 -19.84
N GLN A 192 7.65 9.23 -19.91
CA GLN A 192 8.87 8.66 -20.51
C GLN A 192 9.36 7.40 -19.78
N PHE A 193 9.30 7.38 -18.45
CA PHE A 193 9.64 6.18 -17.68
C PHE A 193 8.67 5.04 -17.98
N ASN A 194 7.36 5.31 -17.96
CA ASN A 194 6.35 4.29 -18.22
C ASN A 194 6.42 3.78 -19.65
N GLN A 195 6.63 4.65 -20.63
CA GLN A 195 6.86 4.26 -22.02
C GLN A 195 8.08 3.35 -22.14
N ARG A 196 9.19 3.68 -21.47
CA ARG A 196 10.37 2.82 -21.46
C ARG A 196 10.14 1.47 -20.78
N ARG A 197 9.30 1.40 -19.74
CA ARG A 197 9.19 0.23 -18.84
C ARG A 197 7.95 -0.65 -19.05
N TYR A 198 6.93 -0.16 -19.73
CA TYR A 198 5.65 -0.86 -19.91
C TYR A 198 5.14 -0.82 -21.36
N SER A 199 5.88 -0.22 -22.31
CA SER A 199 5.56 -0.32 -23.73
C SER A 199 6.15 -1.60 -24.31
N ASP A 200 5.42 -2.29 -25.19
CA ASP A 200 5.91 -3.48 -25.90
C ASP A 200 7.02 -3.15 -26.92
N ASN A 201 7.15 -1.87 -27.29
CA ASN A 201 8.24 -1.38 -28.14
C ASN A 201 9.49 -1.05 -27.31
N TRP A 202 10.19 -2.10 -26.90
CA TRP A 202 11.50 -2.01 -26.27
C TRP A 202 12.55 -1.62 -27.33
N PHE A 203 12.78 -0.33 -27.51
CA PHE A 203 13.83 0.16 -28.41
C PHE A 203 15.24 -0.15 -27.89
N ASP A 204 15.39 -0.41 -26.59
CA ASP A 204 16.65 -0.66 -25.93
C ASP A 204 16.62 -2.02 -25.20
N PRO A 205 17.46 -3.00 -25.62
CA PRO A 205 17.54 -4.33 -25.01
C PRO A 205 17.89 -4.34 -23.51
N GLU A 206 18.59 -3.32 -23.00
CA GLU A 206 19.00 -3.23 -21.59
C GLU A 206 17.80 -3.08 -20.64
N TYR A 207 16.67 -2.58 -21.15
CA TYR A 207 15.48 -2.25 -20.33
C TYR A 207 14.37 -3.29 -20.40
N LYS A 208 14.59 -4.44 -21.05
CA LYS A 208 13.60 -5.53 -21.07
C LYS A 208 13.28 -5.98 -19.64
N PRO A 209 12.01 -6.32 -19.33
CA PRO A 209 11.67 -6.89 -18.03
C PRO A 209 12.48 -8.18 -17.84
N VAL A 210 13.27 -8.23 -16.77
CA VAL A 210 13.91 -9.47 -16.36
C VAL A 210 12.83 -10.46 -15.95
N ASP A 211 12.91 -11.67 -16.49
CA ASP A 211 12.04 -12.76 -16.10
C ASP A 211 12.39 -13.20 -14.68
N ASN A 212 11.57 -12.77 -13.72
CA ASN A 212 11.71 -13.14 -12.31
C ASN A 212 10.85 -14.36 -11.96
N CYS A 213 10.21 -15.01 -12.93
CA CYS A 213 9.39 -16.18 -12.69
C CYS A 213 10.29 -17.42 -12.61
N LEU A 214 10.50 -17.94 -11.40
CA LEU A 214 11.26 -19.17 -11.18
C LEU A 214 10.70 -20.34 -12.02
N MET A 215 9.38 -20.36 -12.21
CA MET A 215 8.70 -21.37 -13.03
C MET A 215 9.04 -21.23 -14.52
N SER A 216 9.36 -20.04 -15.02
CA SER A 216 9.76 -19.87 -16.42
C SER A 216 11.14 -20.50 -16.69
N VAL A 217 12.09 -20.31 -15.76
CA VAL A 217 13.42 -20.97 -15.82
C VAL A 217 13.32 -22.48 -15.63
N LEU A 218 12.50 -22.94 -14.67
CA LEU A 218 12.32 -24.37 -14.39
C LEU A 218 11.42 -25.11 -15.40
N SER A 219 10.61 -24.39 -16.18
CA SER A 219 9.76 -24.96 -17.23
C SER A 219 10.42 -24.98 -18.60
N GLN A 220 11.63 -24.41 -18.76
CA GLN A 220 12.42 -24.61 -19.96
C GLN A 220 12.92 -26.06 -19.97
N SER A 221 12.42 -26.86 -20.90
CA SER A 221 12.94 -28.21 -21.14
C SER A 221 14.32 -28.10 -21.79
N ILE A 222 15.37 -28.15 -20.96
CA ILE A 222 16.73 -28.28 -21.45
C ILE A 222 16.94 -29.73 -21.84
N GLU A 223 16.99 -30.02 -23.14
CA GLU A 223 17.37 -31.34 -23.62
C GLU A 223 18.88 -31.54 -23.42
N LEU A 224 19.23 -32.40 -22.46
CA LEU A 224 20.61 -32.82 -22.25
C LEU A 224 21.08 -33.70 -23.41
N SER A 225 22.31 -33.50 -23.88
CA SER A 225 22.91 -34.34 -24.90
C SER A 225 23.02 -35.80 -24.43
N ASN A 226 22.95 -36.74 -25.36
CA ASN A 226 23.05 -38.17 -25.02
C ASN A 226 24.40 -38.51 -24.39
N GLU A 227 25.48 -37.89 -24.88
CA GLU A 227 26.83 -38.01 -24.29
C GLU A 227 26.89 -37.53 -22.83
N PHE A 228 26.20 -36.43 -22.51
CA PHE A 228 26.13 -35.94 -21.14
C PHE A 228 25.30 -36.87 -20.24
N LYS A 229 24.19 -37.41 -20.75
CA LYS A 229 23.37 -38.38 -20.01
C LYS A 229 24.14 -39.65 -19.67
N GLU A 230 24.95 -40.15 -20.61
CA GLU A 230 25.79 -41.34 -20.40
C GLU A 230 26.91 -41.09 -19.37
N ASN A 231 27.45 -39.88 -19.30
CA ASN A 231 28.54 -39.52 -18.39
C ASN A 231 28.09 -38.76 -17.14
N TYR A 232 26.78 -38.73 -16.85
CA TYR A 232 26.19 -37.90 -15.81
C TYR A 232 26.72 -38.22 -14.40
N GLU A 233 26.85 -39.51 -14.06
CA GLU A 233 27.36 -39.92 -12.74
C GLU A 233 28.82 -39.49 -12.53
N LYS A 234 29.64 -39.61 -13.57
CA LYS A 234 31.04 -39.20 -13.52
C LYS A 234 31.17 -37.69 -13.34
N TRP A 235 30.35 -36.92 -14.05
CA TRP A 235 30.29 -35.47 -13.90
C TRP A 235 29.84 -35.05 -12.48
N LEU A 236 28.88 -35.77 -11.88
CA LEU A 236 28.45 -35.51 -10.49
C LEU A 236 29.59 -35.70 -9.50
N GLU A 237 30.34 -36.80 -9.61
CA GLU A 237 31.49 -37.06 -8.74
C GLU A 237 32.58 -36.01 -8.91
N GLU A 238 32.95 -35.69 -10.14
CA GLU A 238 34.05 -34.78 -10.45
C GLU A 238 33.69 -33.31 -10.16
N GLU A 239 32.54 -32.81 -10.60
CA GLU A 239 32.25 -31.37 -10.56
C GLU A 239 31.34 -30.95 -9.40
N VAL A 240 30.49 -31.84 -8.87
CA VAL A 240 29.51 -31.47 -7.84
C VAL A 240 29.94 -31.94 -6.44
N PHE A 241 30.38 -33.19 -6.31
CA PHE A 241 30.74 -33.75 -5.01
C PHE A 241 32.20 -33.49 -4.62
N SER A 242 33.13 -33.49 -5.57
CA SER A 242 34.55 -33.29 -5.26
C SER A 242 34.97 -31.81 -5.12
N VAL A 243 34.23 -30.88 -5.74
CA VAL A 243 34.54 -29.45 -5.71
C VAL A 243 33.83 -28.77 -4.52
N PRO A 244 34.56 -28.18 -3.56
CA PRO A 244 33.92 -27.44 -2.48
C PRO A 244 33.26 -26.17 -3.03
N ILE A 245 31.95 -26.01 -2.77
CA ILE A 245 31.18 -24.86 -3.24
C ILE A 245 31.74 -23.57 -2.62
N ASN A 246 32.21 -22.66 -3.47
CA ASN A 246 32.64 -21.33 -3.05
C ASN A 246 31.44 -20.39 -2.86
N TRP A 247 30.82 -20.48 -1.69
CA TRP A 247 29.63 -19.70 -1.31
C TRP A 247 29.81 -18.18 -1.46
N SER A 248 31.04 -17.68 -1.34
CA SER A 248 31.38 -16.27 -1.52
C SER A 248 31.05 -15.74 -2.92
N HIS A 249 31.23 -16.58 -3.95
CA HIS A 249 30.98 -16.19 -5.34
C HIS A 249 29.49 -16.32 -5.72
N VAL A 250 28.77 -17.26 -5.10
CA VAL A 250 27.33 -17.48 -5.33
C VAL A 250 26.48 -16.36 -4.72
N LEU A 251 26.92 -15.78 -3.60
CA LEU A 251 26.18 -14.73 -2.88
C LEU A 251 26.54 -13.30 -3.33
N ALA A 252 27.43 -13.15 -4.33
CA ALA A 252 27.92 -11.85 -4.78
C ALA A 252 27.03 -11.17 -5.85
N HIS A 253 25.94 -11.82 -6.29
CA HIS A 253 24.98 -11.28 -7.27
C HIS A 253 23.60 -11.04 -6.67
#